data_AF-A0A932QCB1-F1
#
_entry.id   AF-A0A932QCB1-F1
#
_cell.length_a   1.000
_cell.length_b   1.000
_cell.length_c   1.000
_cell.angle_alpha   90.00
_cell.angle_beta   90.00
_cell.angle_gamma   90.00
#
_symmetry.space_group_name_H-M   'P 1'
#
loop_
_entity.id
_entity.type
_entity.pdbx_description
1 polymer ?
#
loop_
_entity_poly.entity_id
_entity_poly.type
_entity_poly.pdbx_seq_one_letter_code
_entity_poly.pdbx_strand_id
1 'polypeptide(L)'
;MRLVVPSGYTQVATRGTRAVAHTSVAAELGAALSTARTLHGWAAARPEKRPLQGRETAWRVTLDDGTPIVVRHSRHGGFLAPLTGDLFLAPTRAPGELAASARLLAAGVPTPQVLAWAVYPAFGPFARADVVTRALDGADLPDAWAATPDPAARQAIVRAVATLLRQLRHAGAVHPDLNLKNVFIAAGDAPVAYVLDVDRIRFREADSTDAAYRNLVRLVRSARKWRAKRGLDFDEQTFLEPLALTVGARGAP
;
A
#
# COMPACT_ATOMS: atom_id res chain seq x y z
N MET A 1 18.63 17.60 4.55
CA MET A 1 17.35 17.14 5.14
C MET A 1 17.62 15.99 6.10
N ARG A 2 17.35 16.18 7.40
CA ARG A 2 17.60 15.17 8.44
C ARG A 2 16.74 13.93 8.18
N LEU A 3 17.34 12.75 8.24
CA LEU A 3 16.62 11.48 8.10
C LEU A 3 15.70 11.31 9.30
N VAL A 4 14.38 11.26 9.08
CA VAL A 4 13.43 10.92 10.15
C VAL A 4 13.28 9.40 10.16
N VAL A 5 13.60 8.79 11.30
CA VAL A 5 13.49 7.34 11.52
C VAL A 5 12.34 7.13 12.52
N PRO A 6 11.21 6.52 12.12
CA PRO A 6 10.11 6.25 13.03
C PRO A 6 10.47 5.25 14.12
N SER A 7 9.70 5.20 15.20
CA SER A 7 9.86 4.19 16.24
C SER A 7 9.75 2.78 15.66
N GLY A 8 10.59 1.85 16.12
CA GLY A 8 10.69 0.49 15.59
C GLY A 8 11.55 0.36 14.32
N TYR A 9 12.10 1.46 13.80
CA TYR A 9 12.99 1.46 12.64
C TYR A 9 14.41 1.91 13.02
N THR A 10 15.37 1.52 12.21
CA THR A 10 16.77 1.93 12.33
C THR A 10 17.36 2.25 10.96
N GLN A 11 18.38 3.10 10.94
CA GLN A 11 19.16 3.35 9.73
C GLN A 11 20.04 2.13 9.45
N VAL A 12 20.08 1.71 8.19
CA VAL A 12 20.94 0.61 7.74
C VAL A 12 22.22 1.22 7.15
N ALA A 13 23.35 0.98 7.82
CA ALA A 13 24.64 1.56 7.44
C ALA A 13 25.18 0.89 6.17
N THR A 14 25.27 1.66 5.08
CA THR A 14 25.76 1.19 3.78
C THR A 14 26.55 2.31 3.10
N ARG A 15 27.57 1.97 2.29
CA ARG A 15 28.39 2.99 1.61
C ARG A 15 27.56 3.70 0.54
N GLY A 16 27.29 4.99 0.74
CA GLY A 16 26.63 5.86 -0.23
C GLY A 16 25.11 5.68 -0.40
N THR A 17 24.52 4.62 0.16
CA THR A 17 23.07 4.38 0.13
C THR A 17 22.43 4.90 1.41
N ARG A 18 21.28 5.58 1.27
CA ARG A 18 20.46 5.95 2.42
C ARG A 18 19.36 4.91 2.56
N ALA A 19 19.33 4.18 3.67
CA ALA A 19 18.32 3.15 3.89
C ALA A 19 17.82 3.18 5.34
N VAL A 20 16.54 2.88 5.50
CA VAL A 20 15.88 2.69 6.80
C VAL A 20 15.12 1.38 6.75
N ALA A 21 15.24 0.57 7.79
CA ALA A 21 14.55 -0.71 7.91
C ALA A 21 13.95 -0.88 9.30
N HIS A 22 12.87 -1.63 9.38
CA HIS A 22 12.28 -2.07 10.62
C HIS A 22 13.30 -2.93 11.35
N THR A 23 13.42 -2.75 12.67
CA THR A 23 14.44 -3.42 13.50
C THR A 23 14.45 -4.93 13.34
N SER A 24 13.28 -5.55 13.13
CA SER A 24 13.17 -7.00 12.90
C SER A 24 13.84 -7.51 11.62
N VAL A 25 14.02 -6.66 10.59
CA VAL A 25 14.59 -7.08 9.29
C VAL A 25 15.87 -6.30 8.93
N ALA A 26 16.31 -5.38 9.79
CA ALA A 26 17.39 -4.45 9.50
C ALA A 26 18.73 -5.16 9.25
N ALA A 27 19.01 -6.25 9.97
CA ALA A 27 20.24 -7.01 9.81
C ALA A 27 20.31 -7.67 8.43
N GLU A 28 19.27 -8.42 8.03
CA GLU A 28 19.25 -9.12 6.74
C GLU A 28 19.23 -8.14 5.57
N LEU A 29 18.42 -7.08 5.63
CA LEU A 29 18.40 -6.07 4.56
C LEU A 29 19.71 -5.27 4.48
N GLY A 30 20.43 -5.12 5.59
CA GLY A 30 21.79 -4.58 5.60
C GLY A 30 22.79 -5.49 4.91
N ALA A 31 22.73 -6.80 5.18
CA ALA A 31 23.54 -7.79 4.48
C ALA A 31 23.21 -7.80 2.97
N ALA A 32 21.93 -7.73 2.59
CA ALA A 32 21.50 -7.62 1.20
C ALA A 32 22.13 -6.42 0.48
N LEU A 33 22.08 -5.23 1.10
CA LEU A 33 22.68 -4.01 0.54
C LEU A 33 24.23 -4.05 0.49
N SER A 34 24.87 -4.92 1.25
CA SER A 34 26.33 -5.11 1.19
C SER A 34 26.78 -6.02 0.04
N THR A 35 25.87 -6.85 -0.47
CA THR A 35 26.17 -7.86 -1.50
C THR A 35 25.60 -7.51 -2.88
N ALA A 36 24.57 -6.67 -2.93
CA ALA A 36 23.91 -6.26 -4.15
C ALA A 36 23.84 -4.73 -4.30
N ARG A 37 23.73 -4.26 -5.55
CA ARG A 37 23.60 -2.82 -5.85
C ARG A 37 22.26 -2.24 -5.40
N THR A 38 21.20 -3.05 -5.39
CA THR A 38 19.84 -2.64 -5.00
C THR A 38 19.14 -3.81 -4.29
N LEU A 39 18.23 -3.51 -3.36
CA LEU A 39 17.35 -4.50 -2.73
C LEU A 39 16.48 -5.21 -3.78
N HIS A 40 16.01 -4.49 -4.80
CA HIS A 40 15.25 -5.11 -5.89
C HIS A 40 16.10 -6.11 -6.67
N GLY A 41 17.37 -5.78 -6.97
CA GLY A 41 18.31 -6.68 -7.64
C GLY A 41 18.68 -7.88 -6.78
N TRP A 42 18.85 -7.68 -5.46
CA TRP A 42 19.01 -8.75 -4.50
C TRP A 42 17.82 -9.71 -4.50
N ALA A 43 16.59 -9.18 -4.41
CA ALA A 43 15.37 -9.99 -4.46
C ALA A 43 15.22 -10.73 -5.80
N ALA A 44 15.60 -10.08 -6.91
CA ALA A 44 15.62 -10.68 -8.24
C ALA A 44 16.65 -11.81 -8.38
N ALA A 45 17.68 -11.85 -7.54
CA ALA A 45 18.69 -12.91 -7.54
C ALA A 45 18.28 -14.11 -6.67
N ARG A 46 17.31 -13.97 -5.76
CA ARG A 46 16.89 -15.08 -4.89
C ARG A 46 16.28 -16.24 -5.69
N PRO A 47 16.63 -17.52 -5.38
CA PRO A 47 16.08 -18.69 -6.06
C PRO A 47 14.56 -18.85 -5.91
N GLU A 48 14.03 -18.57 -4.72
CA GLU A 48 12.62 -18.74 -4.34
C GLU A 48 11.70 -17.58 -4.73
N LYS A 49 12.24 -16.58 -5.44
CA LYS A 49 11.49 -15.38 -5.83
C LYS A 49 10.25 -15.73 -6.64
N ARG A 50 9.18 -14.98 -6.40
CA ARG A 50 7.96 -15.00 -7.21
C ARG A 50 7.73 -13.62 -7.82
N PRO A 51 7.57 -13.50 -9.15
CA PRO A 51 7.22 -12.23 -9.76
C PRO A 51 5.76 -11.89 -9.43
N LEU A 52 5.53 -10.67 -8.95
CA LEU A 52 4.20 -10.07 -8.86
C LEU A 52 4.05 -9.13 -10.06
N GLN A 53 3.11 -9.45 -10.94
CA GLN A 53 2.87 -8.66 -12.15
C GLN A 53 2.04 -7.40 -11.83
N GLY A 54 2.52 -6.27 -12.33
CA GLY A 54 1.90 -4.96 -12.23
C GLY A 54 2.43 -4.07 -13.36
N ARG A 55 2.60 -2.77 -13.10
CA ARG A 55 3.27 -1.88 -14.06
C ARG A 55 4.77 -2.19 -14.21
N GLU A 56 5.37 -2.77 -13.19
CA GLU A 56 6.74 -3.29 -13.17
C GLU A 56 6.78 -4.52 -12.27
N THR A 57 7.72 -5.43 -12.52
CA THR A 57 7.87 -6.64 -11.72
C THR A 57 8.34 -6.29 -10.31
N ALA A 58 7.48 -6.52 -9.33
CA ALA A 58 7.88 -6.62 -7.94
C ALA A 58 8.25 -8.07 -7.62
N TRP A 59 9.17 -8.27 -6.68
CA TRP A 59 9.62 -9.59 -6.28
C TRP A 59 9.09 -9.93 -4.91
N ARG A 60 8.31 -11.00 -4.81
CA ARG A 60 7.99 -11.62 -3.53
C ARG A 60 9.09 -12.62 -3.18
N VAL A 61 9.71 -12.45 -2.02
CA VAL A 61 10.75 -13.33 -1.47
C VAL A 61 10.45 -13.59 0.00
N THR A 62 11.12 -14.57 0.59
CA THR A 62 11.01 -14.86 2.02
C THR A 62 12.35 -14.56 2.66
N LEU A 63 12.33 -13.81 3.75
CA LEU A 63 13.51 -13.56 4.57
C LEU A 63 13.95 -14.83 5.29
N ASP A 64 15.16 -14.85 5.82
CA ASP A 64 15.73 -16.03 6.49
C ASP A 64 14.96 -16.38 7.77
N ASP A 65 14.31 -15.39 8.40
CA ASP A 65 13.41 -15.56 9.55
C ASP A 65 12.00 -16.06 9.18
N GLY A 66 11.75 -16.35 7.91
CA GLY A 66 10.46 -16.80 7.39
C GLY A 66 9.49 -15.66 7.05
N THR A 67 9.84 -14.39 7.26
CA THR A 67 8.97 -13.26 6.95
C THR A 67 8.82 -13.10 5.43
N PRO A 68 7.60 -13.20 4.88
CA PRO A 68 7.38 -12.98 3.46
C PRO A 68 7.35 -11.47 3.17
N ILE A 69 8.11 -11.03 2.18
CA ILE A 69 8.23 -9.63 1.79
C ILE A 69 8.01 -9.44 0.29
N VAL A 70 7.65 -8.22 -0.09
CA VAL A 70 7.61 -7.76 -1.47
C VAL A 70 8.61 -6.62 -1.61
N VAL A 71 9.51 -6.74 -2.58
CA VAL A 71 10.48 -5.72 -2.94
C VAL A 71 10.11 -5.10 -4.27
N ARG A 72 9.91 -3.78 -4.28
CA ARG A 72 9.57 -3.01 -5.48
C ARG A 72 10.63 -1.95 -5.77
N HIS A 73 10.93 -1.80 -7.05
CA HIS A 73 11.68 -0.66 -7.54
C HIS A 73 10.72 0.51 -7.75
N SER A 74 11.10 1.70 -7.29
CA SER A 74 10.27 2.91 -7.45
C SER A 74 10.40 3.41 -8.89
N ARG A 75 9.27 3.78 -9.51
CA ARG A 75 9.24 4.52 -10.78
C ARG A 75 8.22 5.65 -10.79
N HIS A 76 8.40 6.59 -11.72
CA HIS A 76 7.42 7.64 -11.96
C HIS A 76 6.12 7.05 -12.52
N GLY A 77 4.98 7.54 -12.03
CA GLY A 77 3.70 7.33 -12.70
C GLY A 77 3.35 8.54 -13.57
N GLY A 78 2.53 8.35 -14.60
CA GLY A 78 2.03 9.45 -15.45
C GLY A 78 2.70 9.53 -16.82
N PHE A 79 2.27 10.51 -17.63
CA PHE A 79 2.60 10.62 -19.05
C PHE A 79 4.10 10.75 -19.37
N LEU A 80 4.91 11.25 -18.43
CA LEU A 80 6.36 11.42 -18.57
C LEU A 80 7.19 10.26 -17.99
N ALA A 81 6.53 9.19 -17.53
CA ALA A 81 7.20 7.98 -17.02
C ALA A 81 8.18 7.32 -18.03
N PRO A 82 7.93 7.33 -19.37
CA PRO A 82 8.89 6.78 -20.33
C PRO A 82 10.19 7.57 -20.43
N LEU A 83 10.16 8.88 -20.13
CA LEU A 83 11.31 9.80 -20.25
C LEU A 83 12.17 9.85 -18.99
N THR A 84 11.57 9.66 -17.82
CA THR A 84 12.25 9.78 -16.51
C THR A 84 12.54 8.44 -15.85
N GLY A 85 11.87 7.36 -16.28
CA GLY A 85 12.12 6.00 -15.81
C GLY A 85 12.10 5.86 -14.28
N ASP A 86 13.25 5.47 -13.73
CA ASP A 86 13.49 5.25 -12.30
C ASP A 86 14.22 6.40 -11.58
N LEU A 87 14.49 7.51 -12.27
CA LEU A 87 15.28 8.63 -11.76
C LEU A 87 14.39 9.68 -11.12
N PHE A 88 14.42 9.77 -9.79
CA PHE A 88 13.70 10.77 -9.00
C PHE A 88 14.60 11.92 -8.59
N LEU A 89 14.08 13.14 -8.64
CA LEU A 89 14.64 14.24 -7.88
C LEU A 89 14.50 13.93 -6.38
N ALA A 90 15.61 13.99 -5.64
CA ALA A 90 15.55 13.85 -4.19
C ALA A 90 14.81 15.06 -3.56
N PRO A 91 13.92 14.86 -2.57
CA PRO A 91 13.60 13.59 -1.90
C PRO A 91 12.63 12.69 -2.69
N THR A 92 12.89 11.37 -2.66
CA THR A 92 12.01 10.37 -3.27
C THR A 92 10.73 10.15 -2.43
N ARG A 93 9.75 9.41 -2.98
CA ARG A 93 8.50 9.09 -2.28
C ARG A 93 8.65 8.02 -1.19
N ALA A 94 9.72 7.22 -1.23
CA ALA A 94 9.90 6.06 -0.37
C ALA A 94 9.90 6.36 1.15
N PRO A 95 10.58 7.42 1.64
CA PRO A 95 10.49 7.79 3.06
C PRO A 95 9.08 8.21 3.48
N GLY A 96 8.35 8.90 2.60
CA GLY A 96 6.97 9.33 2.85
C GLY A 96 6.01 8.16 2.95
N GLU A 97 6.21 7.13 2.13
CA GLU A 97 5.38 5.92 2.17
C GLU A 97 5.60 5.11 3.45
N LEU A 98 6.84 4.98 3.93
CA LEU A 98 7.10 4.34 5.23
C LEU A 98 6.43 5.11 6.35
N ALA A 99 6.56 6.44 6.37
CA ALA A 99 5.92 7.27 7.38
C ALA A 99 4.38 7.16 7.34
N ALA A 100 3.77 7.13 6.14
CA ALA A 100 2.34 6.97 5.97
C ALA A 100 1.86 5.58 6.44
N SER A 101 2.56 4.51 6.03
CA SER A 101 2.27 3.14 6.46
C SER A 101 2.35 2.99 7.98
N ALA A 102 3.44 3.48 8.60
CA ALA A 102 3.62 3.45 10.05
C ALA A 102 2.51 4.23 10.79
N ARG A 103 2.12 5.40 10.28
CA ARG A 103 1.05 6.21 10.87
C ARG A 103 -0.32 5.54 10.76
N LEU A 104 -0.61 4.90 9.63
CA LEU A 104 -1.86 4.15 9.44
C LEU A 104 -1.94 2.95 10.39
N LEU A 105 -0.86 2.17 10.49
CA LEU A 105 -0.79 1.02 11.40
C LEU A 105 -0.95 1.44 12.87
N ALA A 106 -0.30 2.53 13.28
CA ALA A 106 -0.45 3.09 14.62
C ALA A 106 -1.88 3.57 14.91
N ALA A 107 -2.64 3.96 13.87
CA ALA A 107 -4.05 4.33 13.96
C ALA A 107 -5.02 3.14 13.78
N GLY A 108 -4.50 1.91 13.69
CA GLY A 108 -5.30 0.70 13.52
C GLY A 108 -5.90 0.53 12.12
N VAL A 109 -5.39 1.24 11.10
CA VAL A 109 -5.80 1.09 9.70
C VAL A 109 -4.95 0.00 9.02
N PRO A 110 -5.55 -1.10 8.54
CA PRO A 110 -4.81 -2.15 7.84
C PRO A 110 -4.19 -1.64 6.53
N THR A 111 -2.87 -1.75 6.43
CA THR A 111 -2.09 -1.47 5.23
C THR A 111 -0.84 -2.38 5.24
N PRO A 112 -0.25 -2.76 4.08
CA PRO A 112 1.02 -3.46 4.10
C PRO A 112 2.06 -2.67 4.90
N GLN A 113 2.66 -3.33 5.89
CA GLN A 113 3.74 -2.70 6.66
C GLN A 113 4.93 -2.45 5.73
N VAL A 114 5.31 -1.20 5.57
CA VAL A 114 6.58 -0.85 4.92
C VAL A 114 7.70 -1.21 5.87
N LEU A 115 8.42 -2.28 5.57
CA LEU A 115 9.50 -2.80 6.38
C LEU A 115 10.80 -2.05 6.11
N ALA A 116 11.04 -1.57 4.89
CA ALA A 116 12.22 -0.78 4.59
C ALA A 116 12.06 0.08 3.35
N TRP A 117 12.97 1.05 3.22
CA TRP A 117 13.28 1.68 1.94
C TRP A 117 14.79 1.89 1.81
N ALA A 118 15.25 1.96 0.57
CA ALA A 118 16.63 2.30 0.23
C ALA A 118 16.63 3.31 -0.92
N VAL A 119 17.48 4.34 -0.83
CA VAL A 119 17.67 5.39 -1.82
C VAL A 119 19.11 5.38 -2.29
N TYR A 120 19.29 5.19 -3.59
CA TYR A 120 20.58 5.04 -4.26
C TYR A 120 20.87 6.32 -5.06
N PRO A 121 21.96 7.04 -4.79
CA PRO A 121 22.39 8.14 -5.64
C PRO A 121 22.63 7.66 -7.08
N ALA A 122 22.14 8.42 -8.06
CA ALA A 122 22.45 8.19 -9.47
C ALA A 122 23.48 9.24 -9.94
N PHE A 123 23.03 10.33 -10.56
CA PHE A 123 23.88 11.45 -10.96
C PHE A 123 23.26 12.77 -10.53
N GLY A 124 24.08 13.74 -10.10
CA GLY A 124 23.58 15.03 -9.63
C GLY A 124 22.51 14.89 -8.53
N PRO A 125 21.35 15.58 -8.64
CA PRO A 125 20.27 15.47 -7.66
C PRO A 125 19.36 14.23 -7.87
N PHE A 126 19.66 13.39 -8.86
CA PHE A 126 18.83 12.22 -9.19
C PHE A 126 19.20 11.02 -8.32
N ALA A 127 18.17 10.29 -7.90
CA ALA A 127 18.28 9.08 -7.12
C ALA A 127 17.26 8.04 -7.56
N ARG A 128 17.56 6.78 -7.28
CA ARG A 128 16.66 5.64 -7.41
C ARG A 128 16.21 5.21 -6.03
N ALA A 129 15.10 4.49 -5.93
CA ALA A 129 14.63 4.00 -4.64
C ALA A 129 13.98 2.63 -4.73
N ASP A 130 14.20 1.80 -3.72
CA ASP A 130 13.44 0.59 -3.48
C ASP A 130 12.60 0.73 -2.22
N VAL A 131 11.49 0.01 -2.19
CA VAL A 131 10.67 -0.15 -0.98
C VAL A 131 10.38 -1.62 -0.76
N VAL A 132 10.45 -2.01 0.51
CA VAL A 132 10.15 -3.36 0.99
C VAL A 132 8.91 -3.29 1.85
N THR A 133 7.89 -4.05 1.48
CA THR A 133 6.66 -4.21 2.27
C THR A 133 6.51 -5.65 2.73
N ARG A 134 5.85 -5.87 3.86
CA ARG A 134 5.36 -7.20 4.24
C ARG A 134 4.43 -7.70 3.14
N ALA A 135 4.62 -8.94 2.70
CA ALA A 135 3.75 -9.54 1.70
C ALA A 135 2.39 -9.86 2.32
N LEU A 136 1.32 -9.71 1.53
CA LEU A 136 -0.01 -10.15 1.89
C LEU A 136 -0.44 -11.29 0.98
N ASP A 137 -1.19 -12.23 1.54
CA ASP A 137 -1.88 -13.27 0.79
C ASP A 137 -3.34 -12.87 0.59
N GLY A 138 -3.86 -13.03 -0.62
CA GLY A 138 -5.18 -12.53 -1.01
C GLY A 138 -5.18 -11.93 -2.41
N ALA A 139 -6.14 -11.05 -2.68
CA ALA A 139 -6.29 -10.41 -3.98
C ALA A 139 -6.81 -8.97 -3.85
N ASP A 140 -6.70 -8.19 -4.94
CA ASP A 140 -7.42 -6.92 -5.00
C ASP A 140 -8.94 -7.13 -4.96
N LEU A 141 -9.70 -6.12 -4.52
CA LEU A 141 -11.14 -6.26 -4.27
C LEU A 141 -11.92 -6.74 -5.51
N PRO A 142 -11.67 -6.27 -6.75
CA PRO A 142 -12.29 -6.85 -7.94
C PRO A 142 -12.05 -8.35 -8.10
N ASP A 143 -10.81 -8.80 -7.97
CA ASP A 143 -10.44 -10.19 -8.17
C ASP A 143 -10.96 -11.08 -7.03
N ALA A 144 -10.88 -10.60 -5.78
CA ALA A 144 -11.45 -11.27 -4.61
C ALA A 144 -12.98 -11.42 -4.73
N TRP A 145 -13.67 -10.39 -5.22
CA TRP A 145 -15.11 -10.43 -5.45
C TRP A 145 -15.50 -11.43 -6.54
N ALA A 146 -14.77 -11.42 -7.67
CA ALA A 146 -15.00 -12.34 -8.78
C ALA A 146 -14.79 -13.80 -8.38
N ALA A 147 -13.79 -14.07 -7.52
CA ALA A 147 -13.50 -15.40 -7.00
C ALA A 147 -14.51 -15.89 -5.92
N THR A 148 -15.39 -15.01 -5.42
CA THR A 148 -16.33 -15.33 -4.35
C THR A 148 -17.76 -15.43 -4.90
N PRO A 149 -18.30 -16.63 -5.16
CA PRO A 149 -19.66 -16.80 -5.68
C PRO A 149 -20.74 -16.74 -4.59
N ASP A 150 -20.40 -17.12 -3.35
CA ASP A 150 -21.34 -17.17 -2.24
C ASP A 150 -21.78 -15.76 -1.77
N PRO A 151 -23.09 -15.46 -1.72
CA PRO A 151 -23.59 -14.18 -1.24
C PRO A 151 -23.17 -13.83 0.20
N ALA A 152 -23.10 -14.79 1.11
CA ALA A 152 -22.74 -14.52 2.50
C ALA A 152 -21.24 -14.13 2.62
N ALA A 153 -20.38 -14.80 1.88
CA ALA A 153 -18.96 -14.47 1.76
C ALA A 153 -18.75 -13.09 1.09
N ARG A 154 -19.52 -12.75 0.05
CA ARG A 154 -19.52 -11.39 -0.53
C ARG A 154 -19.90 -10.34 0.50
N GLN A 155 -20.93 -10.61 1.30
CA GLN A 155 -21.34 -9.70 2.38
C GLN A 155 -20.22 -9.53 3.43
N ALA A 156 -19.42 -10.56 3.70
CA ALA A 156 -18.26 -10.46 4.58
C ALA A 156 -17.18 -9.51 4.00
N ILE A 157 -16.90 -9.59 2.70
CA ILE A 157 -15.99 -8.64 2.01
C ILE A 157 -16.50 -7.21 2.14
N VAL A 158 -17.80 -6.99 1.94
CA VAL A 158 -18.44 -5.68 2.10
C VAL A 158 -18.26 -5.12 3.51
N ARG A 159 -18.50 -5.94 4.54
CA ARG A 159 -18.26 -5.56 5.94
C ARG A 159 -16.79 -5.22 6.20
N ALA A 160 -15.86 -5.95 5.60
CA ALA A 160 -14.43 -5.66 5.72
C ALA A 160 -14.07 -4.29 5.11
N VAL A 161 -14.59 -3.98 3.91
CA VAL A 161 -14.38 -2.68 3.25
C VAL A 161 -15.02 -1.54 4.05
N ALA A 162 -16.23 -1.73 4.58
CA ALA A 162 -16.86 -0.74 5.46
C ALA A 162 -16.03 -0.49 6.72
N THR A 163 -15.46 -1.55 7.31
CA THR A 163 -14.55 -1.44 8.46
C THR A 163 -13.31 -0.63 8.12
N LEU A 164 -12.67 -0.90 6.98
CA LEU A 164 -11.51 -0.13 6.50
C LEU A 164 -11.85 1.36 6.33
N LEU A 165 -13.00 1.69 5.75
CA LEU A 165 -13.43 3.08 5.58
C LEU A 165 -13.67 3.79 6.93
N ARG A 166 -14.20 3.07 7.94
CA ARG A 166 -14.33 3.61 9.30
C ARG A 166 -12.97 3.89 9.94
N GLN A 167 -12.03 2.95 9.80
CA GLN A 167 -10.68 3.12 10.32
C GLN A 167 -9.98 4.30 9.65
N LEU A 168 -10.12 4.46 8.32
CA LEU A 168 -9.62 5.63 7.59
C LEU A 168 -10.24 6.94 8.09
N ARG A 169 -11.56 6.97 8.33
CA ARG A 169 -12.24 8.13 8.92
C ARG A 169 -11.67 8.47 10.29
N HIS A 170 -11.57 7.48 11.17
CA HIS A 170 -11.07 7.69 12.53
C HIS A 170 -9.64 8.22 12.52
N ALA A 171 -8.79 7.70 11.64
CA ALA A 171 -7.43 8.19 11.43
C ALA A 171 -7.33 9.56 10.72
N GLY A 172 -8.45 10.12 10.24
CA GLY A 172 -8.46 11.33 9.41
C GLY A 172 -7.78 11.14 8.05
N ALA A 173 -7.57 9.90 7.60
CA ALA A 173 -6.78 9.57 6.43
C ALA A 173 -7.59 9.74 5.14
N VAL A 174 -7.09 10.58 4.23
CA VAL A 174 -7.61 10.77 2.87
C VAL A 174 -6.69 10.10 1.88
N HIS A 175 -7.21 9.10 1.18
CA HIS A 175 -6.49 8.41 0.13
C HIS A 175 -6.83 9.01 -1.24
N PRO A 176 -5.89 9.70 -1.91
CA PRO A 176 -6.18 10.51 -3.10
C PRO A 176 -6.56 9.68 -4.33
N ASP A 177 -6.29 8.38 -4.33
CA ASP A 177 -6.62 7.44 -5.41
C ASP A 177 -7.33 6.19 -4.87
N LEU A 178 -8.25 6.35 -3.90
CA LEU A 178 -8.95 5.19 -3.34
C LEU A 178 -9.89 4.62 -4.41
N ASN A 179 -9.55 3.46 -4.93
CA ASN A 179 -10.30 2.75 -5.95
C ASN A 179 -10.31 1.25 -5.61
N LEU A 180 -11.13 0.45 -6.31
CA LEU A 180 -11.27 -0.97 -5.97
C LEU A 180 -9.95 -1.75 -6.04
N LYS A 181 -9.03 -1.41 -6.96
CA LYS A 181 -7.72 -2.06 -7.05
C LYS A 181 -6.73 -1.67 -5.93
N ASN A 182 -7.00 -0.56 -5.24
CA ASN A 182 -6.22 -0.10 -4.09
C ASN A 182 -6.82 -0.57 -2.75
N VAL A 183 -7.81 -1.48 -2.80
CA VAL A 183 -8.32 -2.22 -1.66
C VAL A 183 -7.95 -3.69 -1.86
N PHE A 184 -7.20 -4.25 -0.92
CA PHE A 184 -6.77 -5.65 -0.95
C PHE A 184 -7.52 -6.44 0.11
N ILE A 185 -8.06 -7.59 -0.27
CA ILE A 185 -8.74 -8.50 0.66
C ILE A 185 -7.76 -9.60 1.02
N ALA A 186 -7.30 -9.58 2.27
CA ALA A 186 -6.42 -10.61 2.79
C ALA A 186 -7.17 -11.93 2.97
N ALA A 187 -6.51 -13.03 2.64
CA ALA A 187 -7.00 -14.38 2.87
C ALA A 187 -6.97 -14.73 4.37
N GLY A 188 -7.96 -15.50 4.82
CA GLY A 188 -8.10 -15.96 6.20
C GLY A 188 -9.53 -16.40 6.49
N ASP A 189 -9.80 -16.83 7.72
CA ASP A 189 -11.14 -17.27 8.17
C ASP A 189 -12.21 -16.18 8.02
N ALA A 190 -11.81 -14.91 8.19
CA ALA A 190 -12.62 -13.75 7.92
C ALA A 190 -11.84 -12.74 7.06
N PRO A 191 -12.47 -12.14 6.04
CA PRO A 191 -11.78 -11.20 5.16
C PRO A 191 -11.43 -9.91 5.91
N VAL A 192 -10.19 -9.46 5.73
CA VAL A 192 -9.73 -8.14 6.20
C VAL A 192 -9.35 -7.30 5.00
N ALA A 193 -9.90 -6.09 4.92
CA ALA A 193 -9.60 -5.16 3.85
C ALA A 193 -8.40 -4.27 4.23
N TYR A 194 -7.40 -4.23 3.36
CA TYR A 194 -6.20 -3.41 3.47
C TYR A 194 -6.23 -2.29 2.44
N VAL A 195 -5.76 -1.10 2.83
CA VAL A 195 -5.49 -0.02 1.88
C VAL A 195 -4.08 -0.15 1.32
N LEU A 196 -3.96 -0.15 0.00
CA LEU A 196 -2.68 -0.16 -0.73
C LEU A 196 -2.28 1.27 -1.16
N ASP A 197 -1.10 1.42 -1.77
CA ASP A 197 -0.63 2.67 -2.40
C ASP A 197 -0.72 3.92 -1.51
N VAL A 198 -0.19 3.80 -0.28
CA VAL A 198 -0.31 4.81 0.77
C VAL A 198 0.68 5.98 0.67
N ASP A 199 1.44 6.05 -0.42
CA ASP A 199 2.54 7.01 -0.65
C ASP A 199 2.08 8.48 -0.72
N ARG A 200 0.79 8.70 -1.00
CA ARG A 200 0.19 10.04 -1.15
C ARG A 200 -0.96 10.28 -0.18
N ILE A 201 -1.12 9.45 0.86
CA ILE A 201 -2.14 9.69 1.88
C ILE A 201 -1.91 11.04 2.56
N ARG A 202 -3.02 11.75 2.75
CA ARG A 202 -3.05 13.01 3.50
C ARG A 202 -3.83 12.77 4.77
N PHE A 203 -3.33 13.30 5.88
CA PHE A 203 -4.01 13.19 7.15
C PHE A 203 -4.67 14.52 7.50
N ARG A 204 -5.95 14.45 7.83
CA ARG A 204 -6.76 15.51 8.42
C ARG A 204 -6.91 15.25 9.92
N GLU A 205 -7.75 16.01 10.58
CA GLU A 205 -8.20 15.74 11.94
C GLU A 205 -8.85 14.36 12.03
N ALA A 206 -8.71 13.71 13.18
CA ALA A 206 -9.36 12.46 13.48
C ALA A 206 -10.89 12.59 13.32
N ASP A 207 -11.55 11.50 12.94
CA ASP A 207 -13.00 11.45 12.74
C ASP A 207 -13.56 12.42 11.69
N SER A 208 -12.72 12.91 10.76
CA SER A 208 -13.11 13.88 9.73
C SER A 208 -14.17 13.33 8.75
N THR A 209 -15.34 13.95 8.76
CA THR A 209 -16.44 13.64 7.81
C THR A 209 -16.06 13.97 6.37
N ASP A 210 -15.30 15.05 6.11
CA ASP A 210 -14.79 15.36 4.77
C ASP A 210 -13.82 14.27 4.29
N ALA A 211 -12.96 13.74 5.17
CA ALA A 211 -12.08 12.63 4.81
C ALA A 211 -12.87 11.37 4.42
N ALA A 212 -13.88 11.03 5.23
CA ALA A 212 -14.77 9.90 4.96
C ALA A 212 -15.49 10.06 3.62
N TYR A 213 -16.08 11.23 3.36
CA TYR A 213 -16.79 11.54 2.13
C TYR A 213 -15.88 11.44 0.89
N ARG A 214 -14.67 12.01 0.94
CA ARG A 214 -13.71 11.96 -0.17
C ARG A 214 -13.30 10.54 -0.53
N ASN A 215 -13.03 9.70 0.48
CA ASN A 215 -12.69 8.31 0.27
C ASN A 215 -13.87 7.54 -0.34
N LEU A 216 -15.06 7.71 0.23
CA LEU A 216 -16.29 7.06 -0.22
C LEU A 216 -16.63 7.38 -1.68
N VAL A 217 -16.68 8.67 -2.04
CA VAL A 217 -17.00 9.10 -3.41
C VAL A 217 -16.05 8.50 -4.45
N ARG A 218 -14.75 8.40 -4.12
CA ARG A 218 -13.76 7.80 -5.02
C ARG A 218 -13.97 6.29 -5.19
N LEU A 219 -14.22 5.59 -4.09
CA LEU A 219 -14.48 4.15 -4.11
C LEU A 219 -15.76 3.83 -4.90
N VAL A 220 -16.85 4.54 -4.64
CA VAL A 220 -18.14 4.40 -5.35
C VAL A 220 -17.97 4.70 -6.84
N ARG A 221 -17.27 5.78 -7.20
CA ARG A 221 -16.95 6.09 -8.60
C ARG A 221 -16.16 4.95 -9.27
N SER A 222 -15.21 4.34 -8.56
CA SER A 222 -14.50 3.18 -9.08
C SER A 222 -15.43 1.99 -9.25
N ALA A 223 -16.31 1.69 -8.29
CA ALA A 223 -17.27 0.60 -8.38
C ALA A 223 -18.18 0.74 -9.61
N ARG A 224 -18.75 1.92 -9.84
CA ARG A 224 -19.55 2.25 -11.05
C ARG A 224 -18.79 1.94 -12.34
N LYS A 225 -17.52 2.36 -12.43
CA LYS A 225 -16.67 2.11 -13.60
C LYS A 225 -16.46 0.61 -13.84
N TRP A 226 -16.26 -0.16 -12.78
CA TRP A 226 -16.06 -1.60 -12.87
C TRP A 226 -17.33 -2.34 -13.26
N ARG A 227 -18.48 -1.97 -12.69
CA ARG A 227 -19.80 -2.49 -13.12
C ARG A 227 -20.02 -2.26 -14.61
N ALA A 228 -19.84 -1.01 -15.07
CA ALA A 228 -20.07 -0.64 -16.47
C ALA A 228 -19.10 -1.32 -17.46
N LYS A 229 -17.84 -1.56 -17.07
CA LYS A 229 -16.81 -2.09 -17.99
C LYS A 229 -16.61 -3.60 -17.93
N ARG A 230 -16.97 -4.23 -16.80
CA ARG A 230 -16.59 -5.62 -16.49
C ARG A 230 -17.76 -6.46 -15.98
N GLY A 231 -18.96 -5.90 -15.86
CA GLY A 231 -20.14 -6.62 -15.40
C GLY A 231 -20.06 -7.09 -13.94
N LEU A 232 -19.14 -6.54 -13.14
CA LEU A 232 -19.09 -6.84 -11.71
C LEU A 232 -20.35 -6.29 -11.05
N ASP A 233 -21.09 -7.15 -10.35
CA ASP A 233 -22.30 -6.79 -9.63
C ASP A 233 -21.98 -6.10 -8.29
N PHE A 234 -21.29 -4.97 -8.38
CA PHE A 234 -21.17 -4.01 -7.28
C PHE A 234 -22.23 -2.94 -7.50
N ASP A 235 -23.23 -2.87 -6.62
CA ASP A 235 -24.07 -1.67 -6.54
C ASP A 235 -23.53 -0.71 -5.48
N GLU A 236 -23.96 0.54 -5.55
CA GLU A 236 -23.52 1.56 -4.61
C GLU A 236 -24.05 1.27 -3.20
N GLN A 237 -25.26 0.70 -3.13
CA GLN A 237 -25.94 0.32 -1.89
C GLN A 237 -25.15 -0.72 -1.11
N THR A 238 -24.43 -1.60 -1.81
CA THR A 238 -23.53 -2.63 -1.28
C THR A 238 -22.58 -2.01 -0.26
N PHE A 239 -21.99 -0.85 -0.59
CA PHE A 239 -21.09 -0.15 0.32
C PHE A 239 -21.79 0.92 1.14
N LEU A 240 -22.84 1.55 0.60
CA LEU A 240 -23.52 2.66 1.25
C LEU A 240 -24.37 2.23 2.44
N GLU A 241 -25.06 1.09 2.43
CA GLU A 241 -25.88 0.65 3.58
C GLU A 241 -25.05 0.40 4.85
N PRO A 242 -23.93 -0.37 4.80
CA PRO A 242 -23.04 -0.52 5.95
C PRO A 242 -22.42 0.79 6.44
N LEU A 243 -22.29 1.79 5.54
CA LEU A 243 -21.70 3.09 5.85
C LEU A 243 -22.73 4.13 6.32
N ALA A 244 -23.98 4.06 5.85
CA ALA A 244 -25.07 4.97 6.22
C ALA A 244 -25.52 4.78 7.67
N LEU A 245 -25.42 3.56 8.21
CA LEU A 245 -25.53 3.30 9.65
C LEU A 245 -24.39 3.94 10.47
N THR A 246 -23.36 4.47 9.81
CA THR A 246 -22.14 4.99 10.44
C THR A 246 -21.93 6.50 10.20
N VAL A 247 -22.35 7.04 9.06
CA VAL A 247 -22.45 8.48 8.85
C VAL A 247 -23.75 8.91 9.53
N GLY A 248 -23.66 9.28 10.82
CA GLY A 248 -24.79 9.70 11.62
C GLY A 248 -25.75 10.56 10.81
N ALA A 249 -27.01 10.15 10.76
CA ALA A 249 -28.09 10.73 9.97
C ALA A 249 -27.97 12.25 9.84
N ARG A 250 -27.38 12.72 8.72
CA ARG A 250 -27.48 14.06 8.13
C ARG A 250 -26.56 14.10 6.90
N GLY A 251 -27.17 13.96 5.73
CA GLY A 251 -26.53 14.23 4.44
C GLY A 251 -26.24 13.01 3.57
N ALA A 252 -27.28 12.24 3.22
CA ALA A 252 -27.32 11.67 1.88
C ALA A 252 -27.77 12.79 0.91
N PRO A 253 -27.23 12.88 -0.32
CA PRO A 253 -27.78 13.77 -1.34
C PRO A 253 -29.21 13.38 -1.72
#